data_AF-A0A819CU87-F1
#
_entry.id   AF-A0A819CU87-F1
#
_cell.length_a   1.000
_cell.length_b   1.000
_cell.length_c   1.000
_cell.angle_alpha   90.00
_cell.angle_beta   90.00
_cell.angle_gamma   90.00
#
_symmetry.space_group_name_H-M   'P 1'
#
loop_
_entity.id
_entity.type
_entity.pdbx_description
1 polymer ?
#
loop_
_entity_poly.entity_id
_entity_poly.type
_entity_poly.pdbx_seq_one_letter_code
_entity_poly.pdbx_strand_id
1 'polypeptide(L)'
;MSSINNTEIDQGVHISIDLLSYKNSPIKRTSSQIAIIDNNNNSTNKSFQRINSQRKRISHSINELTRECAICLLDQPIYFFEGFYSNQCKHSQRTICDTCIYNHVKFFVENKLNTNIICPEPNCMTIFTFESIRYILHMGNNIELFERYDQQLTHKHLEQIQEFVWCAHNGCGSGQLHYTDIYSNSIVTCIKCKKQTCAYHRMKWHNGMTCQEYDLSTDDNTRLWLRKNTKKCPLCHSFIEKIFGCDHMTCTICKHQFCWICLADYRKIQIYGRKQHMKYCTHYSLYSHSNNHFYRQRSIICTIL
;
A
#
# COMPACT_ATOMS: atom_id res chain seq x y z
N MET A 1 -51.97 -0.99 37.17
CA MET A 1 -51.36 0.33 36.96
C MET A 1 -49.86 0.20 37.20
N SER A 2 -49.08 0.71 36.24
CA SER A 2 -47.63 0.97 36.26
C SER A 2 -46.66 -0.20 36.51
N SER A 3 -46.23 -0.77 35.38
CA SER A 3 -45.04 -1.60 35.16
C SER A 3 -43.75 -0.78 35.31
N ILE A 4 -42.70 -1.44 35.83
CA ILE A 4 -41.34 -0.92 35.98
C ILE A 4 -40.64 -0.97 34.62
N ASN A 5 -40.23 0.19 34.09
CA ASN A 5 -39.37 0.33 32.91
C ASN A 5 -37.93 0.62 33.37
N ASN A 6 -37.04 -0.34 33.15
CA ASN A 6 -35.60 -0.11 33.12
C ASN A 6 -35.19 0.23 31.68
N THR A 7 -34.69 1.44 31.47
CA THR A 7 -34.01 1.85 30.23
C THR A 7 -32.64 2.39 30.59
N GLU A 8 -31.63 1.53 30.60
CA GLU A 8 -30.25 1.93 30.41
C GLU A 8 -29.90 1.57 28.96
N ILE A 9 -29.92 2.59 28.10
CA ILE A 9 -29.46 2.51 26.72
C ILE A 9 -27.98 2.84 26.72
N ASP A 10 -27.19 1.80 26.44
CA ASP A 10 -25.75 1.82 26.23
C ASP A 10 -25.39 2.81 25.11
N GLN A 11 -24.65 3.86 25.47
CA GLN A 11 -24.24 4.91 24.55
C GLN A 11 -23.04 4.43 23.73
N GLY A 12 -23.31 4.05 22.49
CA GLY A 12 -22.29 3.68 21.51
C GLY A 12 -21.25 4.80 21.30
N VAL A 13 -19.98 4.43 21.46
CA VAL A 13 -18.81 5.29 21.23
C VAL A 13 -18.78 5.70 19.75
N HIS A 14 -18.97 7.00 19.50
CA HIS A 14 -18.91 7.62 18.18
C HIS A 14 -17.46 8.04 17.90
N ILE A 15 -16.78 7.40 16.96
CA ILE A 15 -15.44 7.83 16.50
C ILE A 15 -15.64 8.77 15.30
N SER A 16 -15.64 10.07 15.57
CA SER A 16 -15.53 11.13 14.56
C SER A 16 -14.05 11.48 14.39
N ILE A 17 -13.46 11.20 13.23
CA ILE A 17 -12.12 11.68 12.88
C ILE A 17 -12.28 13.03 12.19
N ASP A 18 -12.17 14.10 12.98
CA ASP A 18 -12.05 15.48 12.47
C ASP A 18 -10.56 15.79 12.23
N LEU A 19 -10.22 16.09 10.98
CA LEU A 19 -8.90 16.55 10.57
C LEU A 19 -8.67 17.98 11.10
N LEU A 20 -7.90 18.11 12.19
CA LEU A 20 -7.44 19.41 12.68
C LEU A 20 -6.38 19.98 11.74
N SER A 21 -6.77 21.06 11.06
CA SER A 21 -5.90 21.98 10.32
C SER A 21 -4.89 22.65 11.27
N TYR A 22 -3.59 22.35 11.11
CA TYR A 22 -2.52 23.12 11.75
C TYR A 22 -2.30 24.44 11.00
N LYS A 23 -2.85 25.54 11.52
CA LYS A 23 -2.52 26.90 11.10
C LYS A 23 -1.34 27.39 11.95
N ASN A 24 -0.15 27.52 11.35
CA ASN A 24 0.94 28.28 11.94
C ASN A 24 0.79 29.76 11.60
N SER A 25 0.48 30.56 12.61
CA SER A 25 0.48 32.03 12.57
C SER A 25 1.91 32.59 12.74
N PRO A 26 2.19 33.81 12.23
CA PRO A 26 3.55 34.32 12.06
C PRO A 26 4.16 34.88 13.35
N ILE A 27 5.42 34.53 13.60
CA ILE A 27 6.24 35.15 14.65
C ILE A 27 6.65 36.55 14.18
N LYS A 28 6.09 37.58 14.81
CA LYS A 28 6.55 38.97 14.69
C LYS A 28 7.93 39.08 15.35
N ARG A 29 8.96 39.48 14.58
CA ARG A 29 10.21 40.01 15.14
C ARG A 29 10.19 41.52 15.04
N THR A 30 10.28 42.18 16.19
CA THR A 30 10.31 43.64 16.34
C THR A 30 11.67 44.21 15.94
N SER A 31 11.61 45.34 15.25
CA SER A 31 12.72 46.17 14.80
C SER A 31 13.37 46.91 15.98
N SER A 32 14.37 46.30 16.61
CA SER A 32 15.32 46.99 17.50
C SER A 32 16.38 46.01 18.00
N GLN A 33 17.40 45.75 17.18
CA GLN A 33 18.73 45.27 17.58
C GLN A 33 19.61 45.10 16.33
N ILE A 34 19.91 46.23 15.66
CA ILE A 34 21.04 46.32 14.73
C ILE A 34 21.77 47.62 15.08
N ALA A 35 22.80 47.50 15.90
CA ALA A 35 23.87 48.46 15.95
C ALA A 35 25.09 47.78 16.58
N ILE A 36 26.26 48.04 15.99
CA ILE A 36 27.60 47.73 16.48
C ILE A 36 28.10 46.32 16.10
N ILE A 37 28.78 46.22 14.96
CA ILE A 37 30.23 45.95 14.81
C ILE A 37 30.54 46.15 13.31
N ASP A 38 30.91 47.38 12.95
CA ASP A 38 31.64 47.69 11.72
C ASP A 38 33.08 47.99 12.13
N ASN A 39 34.01 47.13 11.73
CA ASN A 39 35.37 47.48 11.29
C ASN A 39 36.24 46.20 11.21
N ASN A 40 36.16 45.52 10.07
CA ASN A 40 37.29 44.80 9.42
C ASN A 40 36.87 44.14 8.09
N ASN A 41 36.07 44.83 7.26
CA ASN A 41 35.37 44.24 6.11
C ASN A 41 36.11 44.23 4.75
N ASN A 42 37.40 44.56 4.67
CA ASN A 42 38.11 44.57 3.38
C ASN A 42 38.96 43.32 3.08
N SER A 43 39.35 42.54 4.10
CA SER A 43 40.07 41.25 3.92
C SER A 43 39.10 40.06 3.82
N THR A 44 38.01 40.10 4.59
CA THR A 44 36.95 39.10 4.62
C THR A 44 36.11 39.10 3.34
N ASN A 45 35.82 40.26 2.74
CA ASN A 45 35.03 40.32 1.50
C ASN A 45 35.72 39.64 0.30
N LYS A 46 37.06 39.70 0.18
CA LYS A 46 37.79 39.00 -0.88
C LYS A 46 37.80 37.47 -0.70
N SER A 47 37.88 36.99 0.54
CA SER A 47 37.79 35.54 0.84
C SER A 47 36.37 35.00 0.66
N PHE A 48 35.34 35.74 1.07
CA PHE A 48 33.93 35.40 0.83
C PHE A 48 33.57 35.37 -0.67
N GLN A 49 34.07 36.31 -1.48
CA GLN A 49 33.86 36.31 -2.94
C GLN A 49 34.57 35.14 -3.64
N ARG A 50 35.76 34.73 -3.15
CA ARG A 50 36.50 33.55 -3.64
C ARG A 50 35.78 32.24 -3.32
N ILE A 51 35.26 32.11 -2.10
CA ILE A 51 34.47 30.94 -1.68
C ILE A 51 33.15 30.87 -2.46
N ASN A 52 32.46 31.98 -2.68
CA ASN A 52 31.24 32.02 -3.47
C ASN A 52 31.47 31.70 -4.95
N SER A 53 32.56 32.17 -5.55
CA SER A 53 32.93 31.83 -6.94
C SER A 53 33.38 30.37 -7.09
N GLN A 54 34.08 29.80 -6.10
CA GLN A 54 34.37 28.36 -6.05
C GLN A 54 33.11 27.51 -5.85
N ARG A 55 32.20 27.89 -4.95
CA ARG A 55 30.88 27.24 -4.79
C ARG A 55 30.04 27.33 -6.07
N LYS A 56 30.10 28.46 -6.79
CA LYS A 56 29.43 28.64 -8.08
C LYS A 56 30.02 27.74 -9.16
N ARG A 57 31.35 27.56 -9.19
CA ARG A 57 32.02 26.61 -10.10
C ARG A 57 31.71 25.15 -9.77
N ILE A 58 31.70 24.78 -8.49
CA ILE A 58 31.39 23.41 -8.03
C ILE A 58 29.91 23.06 -8.27
N SER A 59 28.99 23.99 -8.03
CA SER A 59 27.57 23.80 -8.36
C SER A 59 27.33 23.72 -9.87
N HIS A 60 28.10 24.47 -10.69
CA HIS A 60 28.05 24.32 -12.14
C HIS A 60 28.58 22.96 -12.60
N SER A 61 29.69 22.46 -12.03
CA SER A 61 30.24 21.13 -12.39
C SER A 61 29.36 19.96 -11.94
N ILE A 62 28.62 20.08 -10.82
CA ILE A 62 27.67 19.04 -10.37
C ILE A 62 26.43 19.00 -11.28
N ASN A 63 26.01 20.15 -11.83
CA ASN A 63 24.87 20.21 -12.77
C ASN A 63 25.16 19.55 -14.13
N GLU A 64 26.44 19.37 -14.49
CA GLU A 64 26.84 18.67 -15.72
C GLU A 64 27.04 17.16 -15.53
N LEU A 65 27.12 16.68 -14.28
CA LEU A 65 27.21 15.26 -13.99
C LEU A 65 25.84 14.61 -14.17
N THR A 66 25.72 13.75 -15.18
CA THR A 66 24.53 12.95 -15.44
C THR A 66 24.76 11.47 -15.15
N ARG A 67 23.65 10.76 -15.00
CA ARG A 67 23.60 9.30 -14.87
C ARG A 67 22.37 8.81 -15.64
N GLU A 68 22.52 7.73 -16.38
CA GLU A 68 21.41 7.05 -17.05
C GLU A 68 20.49 6.37 -16.01
N CYS A 69 19.18 6.59 -16.14
CA CYS A 69 18.17 5.94 -15.31
C CYS A 69 17.81 4.54 -15.82
N ALA A 70 17.83 3.53 -14.95
CA ALA A 70 17.53 2.14 -15.28
C ALA A 70 16.08 1.87 -15.72
N ILE A 71 15.15 2.82 -15.53
CA ILE A 71 13.74 2.69 -15.96
C ILE A 71 13.45 3.49 -17.23
N CYS A 72 13.73 4.79 -17.25
CA CYS A 72 13.41 5.62 -18.42
C CYS A 72 14.51 5.62 -19.49
N LEU A 73 15.70 5.09 -19.18
CA LEU A 73 16.86 5.05 -20.08
C LEU A 73 17.31 6.44 -20.55
N LEU A 74 17.03 7.47 -19.75
CA LEU A 74 17.46 8.84 -20.01
C LEU A 74 18.57 9.24 -19.04
N ASP A 75 19.54 9.99 -19.54
CA ASP A 75 20.50 10.71 -18.71
C ASP A 75 19.76 11.76 -17.87
N GLN A 76 19.91 11.66 -16.56
CA GLN A 76 19.35 12.61 -15.60
C GLN A 76 20.48 13.22 -14.78
N PRO A 77 20.38 14.50 -14.38
CA PRO A 77 21.33 15.09 -13.46
C PRO A 77 21.49 14.27 -12.18
N ILE A 78 22.71 14.16 -11.66
CA ILE A 78 23.03 13.23 -10.57
C ILE A 78 22.21 13.46 -9.30
N TYR A 79 21.79 14.71 -9.04
CA TYR A 79 20.95 15.07 -7.90
C TYR A 79 19.56 14.38 -7.92
N PHE A 80 19.05 13.94 -9.07
CA PHE A 80 17.82 13.15 -9.17
C PHE A 80 17.96 11.70 -8.67
N PHE A 81 19.16 11.29 -8.24
CA PHE A 81 19.44 9.97 -7.69
C PHE A 81 19.82 10.04 -6.20
N GLU A 82 19.95 11.24 -5.62
CA GLU A 82 20.41 11.43 -4.24
C GLU A 82 19.30 11.31 -3.19
N GLY A 83 18.03 11.32 -3.60
CA GLY A 83 16.89 11.17 -2.68
C GLY A 83 16.89 9.84 -1.93
N PHE A 84 16.69 9.87 -0.61
CA PHE A 84 16.52 8.66 0.21
C PHE A 84 15.05 8.45 0.56
N TYR A 85 14.39 7.54 -0.15
CA TYR A 85 12.97 7.28 0.04
C TYR A 85 12.64 6.25 1.11
N SER A 86 13.59 5.41 1.48
CA SER A 86 13.45 4.47 2.59
C SER A 86 14.81 4.19 3.20
N ASN A 87 14.90 4.31 4.52
CA ASN A 87 16.09 3.92 5.30
C ASN A 87 16.24 2.38 5.42
N GLN A 88 15.23 1.62 5.00
CA GLN A 88 15.24 0.15 5.00
C GLN A 88 15.81 -0.43 3.69
N CYS A 89 16.12 0.41 2.71
CA CYS A 89 16.79 -0.01 1.51
C CYS A 89 18.26 -0.31 1.79
N LYS A 90 18.77 -1.43 1.25
CA LYS A 90 20.19 -1.84 1.41
C LYS A 90 21.10 -1.36 0.27
N HIS A 91 20.53 -0.77 -0.78
CA HIS A 91 21.31 -0.23 -1.89
C HIS A 91 21.96 1.10 -1.47
N SER A 92 23.28 1.18 -1.64
CA SER A 92 24.09 2.35 -1.26
C SER A 92 23.95 3.52 -2.23
N GLN A 93 23.60 3.25 -3.49
CA GLN A 93 23.33 4.24 -4.51
C GLN A 93 22.08 3.85 -5.30
N ARG A 94 21.43 4.84 -5.90
CA ARG A 94 20.25 4.62 -6.75
C ARG A 94 20.60 4.66 -8.23
N THR A 95 20.01 3.76 -9.00
CA THR A 95 20.05 3.69 -10.46
C THR A 95 18.77 4.18 -11.12
N ILE A 96 17.74 4.49 -10.32
CA ILE A 96 16.45 5.01 -10.78
C ILE A 96 16.28 6.46 -10.34
N CYS A 97 15.93 7.34 -11.28
CA CYS A 97 15.71 8.76 -11.00
C CYS A 97 14.42 9.01 -10.21
N ASP A 98 14.33 10.16 -9.53
CA ASP A 98 13.17 10.54 -8.72
C ASP A 98 11.86 10.54 -9.48
N THR A 99 11.86 10.99 -10.74
CA THR A 99 10.67 10.98 -11.60
C THR A 99 10.12 9.57 -11.81
N CYS A 100 11.00 8.58 -12.01
CA CYS A 100 10.60 7.19 -12.17
C CYS A 100 10.11 6.57 -10.86
N ILE A 101 10.71 6.92 -9.71
CA ILE A 101 10.20 6.51 -8.39
C ILE A 101 8.78 7.06 -8.16
N TYR A 102 8.59 8.36 -8.43
CA TYR A 102 7.29 9.00 -8.30
C TYR A 102 6.25 8.31 -9.20
N ASN A 103 6.56 8.11 -10.48
CA ASN A 103 5.63 7.49 -11.42
C ASN A 103 5.30 6.03 -11.04
N HIS A 104 6.27 5.29 -10.50
CA HIS A 104 6.04 3.95 -9.96
C HIS A 104 5.03 3.99 -8.81
N VAL A 105 5.25 4.81 -7.79
CA VAL A 105 4.31 4.93 -6.65
C VAL A 105 2.94 5.42 -7.13
N LYS A 106 2.92 6.46 -7.97
CA LYS A 106 1.70 7.01 -8.58
C LYS A 106 0.89 5.92 -9.26
N PHE A 107 1.52 5.13 -10.12
CA PHE A 107 0.87 4.04 -10.85
C PHE A 107 0.20 3.03 -9.91
N PHE A 108 0.89 2.59 -8.85
CA PHE A 108 0.32 1.63 -7.90
C PHE A 108 -0.88 2.20 -7.13
N VAL A 109 -0.83 3.47 -6.72
CA VAL A 109 -1.91 4.13 -5.98
C VAL A 109 -3.12 4.40 -6.87
N GLU A 110 -2.91 4.91 -8.10
CA GLU A 110 -3.98 5.24 -9.04
C GLU A 110 -4.74 3.98 -9.48
N ASN A 111 -4.03 2.89 -9.73
CA ASN A 111 -4.62 1.64 -10.22
C ASN A 111 -5.10 0.71 -9.10
N LYS A 112 -4.98 1.13 -7.82
CA LYS A 112 -5.43 0.35 -6.64
C LYS A 112 -4.87 -1.08 -6.59
N LEU A 113 -3.68 -1.30 -7.15
CA LEU A 113 -3.14 -2.65 -7.36
C LEU A 113 -2.68 -3.28 -6.04
N ASN A 114 -2.08 -2.49 -5.15
CA ASN A 114 -1.61 -2.94 -3.85
C ASN A 114 -1.27 -1.75 -2.94
N THR A 115 -1.50 -1.91 -1.63
CA THR A 115 -1.03 -0.96 -0.62
C THR A 115 0.45 -1.13 -0.29
N ASN A 116 1.00 -2.33 -0.49
CA ASN A 116 2.42 -2.61 -0.21
C ASN A 116 3.25 -2.39 -1.48
N ILE A 117 3.68 -1.15 -1.71
CA ILE A 117 4.47 -0.76 -2.88
C ILE A 117 5.94 -1.06 -2.62
N ILE A 118 6.57 -1.83 -3.50
CA ILE A 118 7.98 -2.25 -3.36
C ILE A 118 8.89 -1.22 -4.04
N CYS A 119 10.08 -1.00 -3.48
CA CYS A 119 11.12 -0.20 -4.12
C CYS A 119 11.43 -0.75 -5.52
N PRO A 120 11.42 0.09 -6.57
CA PRO A 120 11.63 -0.39 -7.93
C PRO A 120 13.10 -0.69 -8.26
N GLU A 121 14.04 -0.46 -7.32
CA GLU A 121 15.45 -0.74 -7.57
C GLU A 121 15.73 -2.23 -7.84
N PRO A 122 16.59 -2.55 -8.83
CA PRO A 122 16.99 -3.92 -9.08
C PRO A 122 17.51 -4.59 -7.81
N ASN A 123 17.01 -5.79 -7.54
CA ASN A 123 17.34 -6.59 -6.35
C ASN A 123 16.95 -5.96 -5.00
N CYS A 124 16.17 -4.88 -5.00
CA CYS A 124 15.56 -4.34 -3.80
C CYS A 124 14.14 -4.88 -3.62
N MET A 125 13.84 -5.43 -2.44
CA MET A 125 12.50 -5.92 -2.10
C MET A 125 11.89 -5.16 -0.91
N THR A 126 12.48 -4.03 -0.54
CA THR A 126 11.99 -3.19 0.55
C THR A 126 10.63 -2.62 0.18
N ILE A 127 9.65 -2.77 1.06
CA ILE A 127 8.33 -2.14 0.92
C ILE A 127 8.46 -0.69 1.39
N PHE A 128 7.96 0.25 0.59
CA PHE A 128 7.90 1.64 1.01
C PHE A 128 6.95 1.80 2.20
N THR A 129 7.40 2.57 3.19
CA THR A 129 6.60 2.88 4.37
C THR A 129 5.52 3.90 4.04
N PHE A 130 4.57 4.10 4.95
CA PHE A 130 3.58 5.17 4.84
C PHE A 130 4.24 6.55 4.62
N GLU A 131 5.26 6.86 5.42
CA GLU A 131 5.99 8.14 5.31
C GLU A 131 6.82 8.22 4.03
N SER A 132 7.38 7.10 3.56
CA SER A 132 8.06 7.04 2.26
C SER A 132 7.11 7.44 1.13
N ILE A 133 5.92 6.84 1.09
CA ILE A 133 4.91 7.10 0.05
C ILE A 133 4.39 8.53 0.15
N ARG A 134 4.15 9.03 1.37
CA ARG A 134 3.79 10.43 1.62
C ARG A 134 4.80 11.38 1.02
N TYR A 135 6.08 11.18 1.34
CA TYR A 135 7.16 12.03 0.87
C TYR A 135 7.28 11.99 -0.66
N ILE A 136 7.26 10.81 -1.27
CA ILE A 136 7.34 10.64 -2.73
C ILE A 136 6.18 11.38 -3.44
N LEU A 137 4.94 11.22 -2.96
CA LEU A 137 3.77 11.84 -3.59
C LEU A 137 3.72 13.36 -3.36
N HIS A 138 4.18 13.84 -2.20
CA HIS A 138 4.29 15.27 -1.92
C HIS A 138 5.38 15.94 -2.78
N MET A 139 6.50 15.27 -3.06
CA MET A 139 7.51 15.78 -3.99
C MET A 139 6.95 15.99 -5.40
N GLY A 140 6.07 15.10 -5.86
CA GLY A 140 5.33 15.26 -7.10
C GLY A 140 4.15 16.25 -7.02
N ASN A 141 4.03 16.98 -5.90
CA ASN A 141 2.96 17.93 -5.60
C ASN A 141 1.53 17.34 -5.71
N ASN A 142 1.39 16.04 -5.42
CA ASN A 142 0.15 15.29 -5.63
C ASN A 142 -0.46 14.84 -4.29
N ILE A 143 -0.83 15.84 -3.47
CA ILE A 143 -1.35 15.66 -2.11
C ILE A 143 -2.66 14.84 -2.13
N GLU A 144 -3.54 15.12 -3.08
CA GLU A 144 -4.81 14.38 -3.23
C GLU A 144 -4.60 12.89 -3.48
N LEU A 145 -3.56 12.52 -4.23
CA LEU A 145 -3.26 11.11 -4.47
C LEU A 145 -2.78 10.41 -3.20
N PHE A 146 -2.06 11.11 -2.32
CA PHE A 146 -1.70 10.59 -1.01
C PHE A 146 -2.93 10.40 -0.11
N GLU A 147 -3.87 11.34 -0.10
CA GLU A 147 -5.14 11.18 0.62
C GLU A 147 -5.93 9.95 0.13
N ARG A 148 -5.93 9.68 -1.19
CA ARG A 148 -6.52 8.45 -1.74
C ARG A 148 -5.79 7.21 -1.24
N TYR A 149 -4.46 7.23 -1.17
CA TYR A 149 -3.67 6.12 -0.63
C TYR A 149 -3.99 5.85 0.85
N ASP A 150 -4.09 6.90 1.66
CA ASP A 150 -4.44 6.81 3.09
C ASP A 150 -5.87 6.24 3.29
N GLN A 151 -6.82 6.70 2.48
CA GLN A 151 -8.17 6.13 2.46
C GLN A 151 -8.15 4.66 2.05
N GLN A 152 -7.36 4.25 1.05
CA GLN A 152 -7.24 2.84 0.64
C GLN A 152 -6.69 1.95 1.76
N LEU A 153 -5.69 2.43 2.50
CA LEU A 153 -5.15 1.73 3.67
C LEU A 153 -6.21 1.55 4.76
N THR A 154 -6.92 2.63 5.09
CA THR A 154 -8.01 2.63 6.06
C THR A 154 -9.11 1.65 5.65
N HIS A 155 -9.52 1.70 4.38
CA HIS A 155 -10.47 0.76 3.80
C HIS A 155 -10.05 -0.69 3.99
N LYS A 156 -8.81 -1.01 3.59
CA LYS A 156 -8.26 -2.36 3.68
C LYS A 156 -8.16 -2.86 5.12
N HIS A 157 -7.80 -1.99 6.07
CA HIS A 157 -7.70 -2.38 7.47
C HIS A 157 -9.08 -2.66 8.08
N LEU A 158 -10.06 -1.79 7.82
CA LEU A 158 -11.42 -1.97 8.32
C LEU A 158 -12.13 -3.16 7.65
N GLU A 159 -11.83 -3.48 6.39
CA GLU A 159 -12.36 -4.67 5.71
C GLU A 159 -12.01 -6.00 6.40
N GLN A 160 -10.94 -6.02 7.20
CA GLN A 160 -10.51 -7.18 7.99
C GLN A 160 -11.41 -7.45 9.19
N ILE A 161 -12.16 -6.43 9.65
CA ILE A 161 -13.11 -6.57 10.74
C ILE A 161 -14.38 -7.20 10.15
N GLN A 162 -14.81 -8.32 10.73
CA GLN A 162 -15.93 -9.10 10.22
C GLN A 162 -17.23 -8.29 10.28
N GLU A 163 -17.46 -7.59 11.39
CA GLU A 163 -18.62 -6.76 11.71
C GLU A 163 -18.63 -5.43 10.95
N PHE A 164 -17.53 -5.05 10.30
CA PHE A 164 -17.46 -3.78 9.58
C PHE A 164 -17.96 -3.93 8.14
N VAL A 165 -18.91 -3.07 7.76
CA VAL A 165 -19.51 -3.05 6.43
C VAL A 165 -19.34 -1.68 5.78
N TRP A 166 -18.62 -1.64 4.66
CA TRP A 166 -18.53 -0.48 3.79
C TRP A 166 -19.84 -0.27 3.03
N CYS A 167 -20.27 1.00 2.90
CA CYS A 167 -21.39 1.34 2.04
C CYS A 167 -21.04 1.09 0.56
N ALA A 168 -21.79 0.21 -0.09
CA ALA A 168 -21.54 -0.18 -1.48
C ALA A 168 -21.98 0.87 -2.54
N HIS A 169 -22.46 2.03 -2.10
CA HIS A 169 -22.88 3.09 -3.02
C HIS A 169 -21.73 4.04 -3.36
N ASN A 170 -21.46 4.14 -4.66
CA ASN A 170 -20.45 5.02 -5.24
C ASN A 170 -20.55 6.45 -4.69
N GLY A 171 -19.41 7.04 -4.32
CA GLY A 171 -19.30 8.39 -3.79
C GLY A 171 -19.66 8.56 -2.31
N CYS A 172 -20.13 7.52 -1.61
CA CYS A 172 -20.46 7.65 -0.19
C CYS A 172 -19.22 7.68 0.73
N GLY A 173 -18.33 6.70 0.54
CA GLY A 173 -17.08 6.56 1.32
C GLY A 173 -17.27 6.30 2.82
N SER A 174 -18.46 5.96 3.28
CA SER A 174 -18.71 5.64 4.70
C SER A 174 -18.80 4.13 4.93
N GLY A 175 -18.48 3.70 6.15
CA GLY A 175 -18.68 2.35 6.64
C GLY A 175 -19.12 2.37 8.09
N GLN A 176 -19.65 1.26 8.58
CA GLN A 176 -20.21 1.15 9.93
C GLN A 176 -20.09 -0.28 10.46
N LEU A 177 -20.06 -0.40 11.79
CA LEU A 177 -20.15 -1.69 12.47
C LEU A 177 -21.60 -2.20 12.44
N HIS A 178 -21.74 -3.50 12.27
CA HIS A 178 -23.00 -4.20 12.17
C HIS A 178 -22.89 -5.57 12.85
N TYR A 179 -23.42 -5.64 14.07
CA TYR A 179 -23.23 -6.76 15.00
C TYR A 179 -24.27 -7.87 14.87
N THR A 180 -25.33 -7.69 14.08
CA THR A 180 -26.29 -8.77 13.84
C THR A 180 -25.62 -9.87 13.02
N ASP A 181 -25.99 -11.13 13.25
CA ASP A 181 -25.44 -12.29 12.53
C ASP A 181 -25.33 -12.02 11.02
N ILE A 182 -24.11 -11.79 10.53
CA ILE A 182 -23.82 -11.47 9.12
C ILE A 182 -24.26 -12.62 8.20
N TYR A 183 -24.43 -13.81 8.78
CA TYR A 183 -24.93 -15.02 8.12
C TYR A 183 -26.44 -15.03 7.90
N SER A 184 -27.21 -14.11 8.49
CA SER A 184 -28.68 -14.09 8.42
C SER A 184 -29.24 -13.24 7.27
N ASN A 185 -28.47 -13.00 6.20
CA ASN A 185 -28.87 -12.13 5.08
C ASN A 185 -29.26 -10.71 5.55
N SER A 186 -28.45 -10.10 6.42
CA SER A 186 -28.79 -8.82 7.02
C SER A 186 -28.60 -7.63 6.06
N ILE A 187 -29.58 -6.74 6.06
CA ILE A 187 -29.54 -5.47 5.33
C ILE A 187 -28.85 -4.44 6.21
N VAL A 188 -27.84 -3.76 5.65
CA VAL A 188 -27.18 -2.62 6.31
C VAL A 188 -27.67 -1.33 5.67
N THR A 189 -28.40 -0.53 6.44
CA THR A 189 -28.75 0.83 6.05
C THR A 189 -27.61 1.78 6.40
N CYS A 190 -27.00 2.38 5.39
CA CYS A 190 -25.89 3.32 5.57
C CYS A 190 -26.32 4.51 6.43
N ILE A 191 -25.61 4.79 7.53
CA ILE A 191 -25.93 5.90 8.44
C ILE A 191 -25.82 7.26 7.72
N LYS A 192 -24.84 7.41 6.83
CA LYS A 192 -24.57 8.65 6.07
C LYS A 192 -25.56 8.89 4.93
N CYS A 193 -25.68 7.95 3.99
CA CYS A 193 -26.47 8.15 2.77
C CYS A 193 -27.85 7.47 2.75
N LYS A 194 -28.20 6.73 3.81
CA LYS A 194 -29.46 5.99 3.98
C LYS A 194 -29.73 4.89 2.94
N LYS A 195 -28.81 4.64 2.02
CA LYS A 195 -28.93 3.56 1.03
C LYS A 195 -28.55 2.21 1.65
N GLN A 196 -29.14 1.14 1.12
CA GLN A 196 -29.03 -0.20 1.66
C GLN A 196 -27.91 -1.02 0.98
N THR A 197 -27.15 -1.75 1.78
CA THR A 197 -26.06 -2.64 1.36
C THR A 197 -26.36 -4.04 1.89
N CYS A 198 -26.13 -5.07 1.07
CA CYS A 198 -26.16 -6.45 1.54
C CYS A 198 -24.91 -6.72 2.39
N ALA A 199 -25.05 -7.07 3.67
CA ALA A 199 -23.91 -7.34 4.55
C ALA A 199 -23.08 -8.54 4.05
N TYR A 200 -23.77 -9.57 3.56
CA TYR A 200 -23.16 -10.81 3.08
C TYR A 200 -22.38 -10.61 1.77
N HIS A 201 -23.00 -10.02 0.74
CA HIS A 201 -22.36 -9.78 -0.56
C HIS A 201 -21.47 -8.53 -0.60
N ARG A 202 -21.57 -7.63 0.39
CA ARG A 202 -20.90 -6.33 0.43
C ARG A 202 -21.13 -5.49 -0.84
N MET A 203 -22.36 -5.52 -1.35
CA MET A 203 -22.78 -4.78 -2.56
C MET A 203 -24.13 -4.08 -2.36
N LYS A 204 -24.56 -3.28 -3.34
CA LYS A 204 -25.88 -2.65 -3.31
C LYS A 204 -26.96 -3.70 -3.04
N TRP A 205 -27.91 -3.37 -2.17
CA TRP A 205 -28.96 -4.30 -1.77
C TRP A 205 -29.77 -4.81 -2.97
N HIS A 206 -29.92 -6.14 -3.06
CA HIS A 206 -30.66 -6.83 -4.09
C HIS A 206 -32.13 -7.01 -3.66
N ASN A 207 -32.89 -5.93 -3.78
CA ASN A 207 -34.30 -5.87 -3.40
C ASN A 207 -35.11 -7.07 -3.93
N GLY A 208 -35.95 -7.65 -3.07
CA GLY A 208 -36.88 -8.71 -3.47
C GLY A 208 -36.25 -10.09 -3.66
N MET A 209 -34.97 -10.26 -3.34
CA MET A 209 -34.28 -11.55 -3.39
C MET A 209 -33.49 -11.79 -2.10
N THR A 210 -33.51 -13.02 -1.62
CA THR A 210 -32.55 -13.51 -0.62
C THR A 210 -31.15 -13.58 -1.23
N CYS A 211 -30.10 -13.66 -0.41
CA CYS A 211 -28.74 -13.81 -0.93
C CYS A 211 -28.59 -15.10 -1.78
N GLN A 212 -29.27 -16.17 -1.39
CA GLN A 212 -29.25 -17.44 -2.13
C GLN A 212 -29.90 -17.29 -3.51
N GLU A 213 -31.05 -16.63 -3.60
CA GLU A 213 -31.71 -16.35 -4.89
C GLU A 213 -30.88 -15.39 -5.75
N TYR A 214 -30.22 -14.42 -5.12
CA TYR A 214 -29.30 -13.53 -5.81
C TYR A 214 -28.10 -14.29 -6.39
N ASP A 215 -27.48 -15.19 -5.63
CA ASP A 215 -26.38 -16.05 -6.09
C ASP A 215 -26.82 -16.96 -7.27
N LEU A 216 -28.06 -17.47 -7.24
CA LEU A 216 -28.61 -18.31 -8.31
C LEU A 216 -29.03 -17.52 -9.57
N SER A 217 -29.51 -16.29 -9.39
CA SER A 217 -29.93 -15.41 -10.49
C SER A 217 -28.77 -14.68 -11.14
N THR A 218 -27.70 -14.42 -10.38
CA THR A 218 -26.42 -13.98 -10.92
C THR A 218 -25.66 -15.18 -11.45
N ASP A 219 -26.13 -15.68 -12.60
CA ASP A 219 -25.42 -16.60 -13.49
C ASP A 219 -24.23 -15.88 -14.15
N ASP A 220 -23.45 -15.16 -13.34
CA ASP A 220 -22.26 -14.44 -13.72
C ASP A 220 -21.19 -15.51 -13.88
N ASN A 221 -21.23 -16.19 -15.03
CA ASN A 221 -20.24 -17.18 -15.46
C ASN A 221 -18.82 -16.70 -15.15
N THR A 222 -18.57 -15.39 -15.22
CA THR A 222 -17.33 -14.72 -14.81
C THR A 222 -16.99 -14.90 -13.33
N ARG A 223 -17.93 -14.70 -12.39
CA ARG A 223 -17.71 -14.84 -10.94
C ARG A 223 -17.60 -16.29 -10.50
N LEU A 224 -18.43 -17.17 -11.07
CA LEU A 224 -18.33 -18.61 -10.86
C LEU A 224 -16.99 -19.14 -11.42
N TRP A 225 -16.60 -18.70 -12.61
CA TRP A 225 -15.30 -19.03 -13.19
C TRP A 225 -14.14 -18.48 -12.36
N LEU A 226 -14.21 -17.22 -11.88
CA LEU A 226 -13.19 -16.64 -11.00
C LEU A 226 -13.07 -17.44 -9.70
N ARG A 227 -14.18 -17.79 -9.04
CA ARG A 227 -14.17 -18.63 -7.83
C ARG A 227 -13.59 -20.02 -8.09
N LYS A 228 -13.86 -20.59 -9.26
CA LYS A 228 -13.46 -21.96 -9.62
C LYS A 228 -12.01 -22.06 -10.10
N ASN A 229 -11.50 -21.04 -10.78
CA ASN A 229 -10.21 -21.08 -11.49
C ASN A 229 -9.14 -20.16 -10.89
N THR A 230 -9.49 -19.30 -9.93
CA THR A 230 -8.54 -18.37 -9.31
C THR A 230 -8.50 -18.48 -7.78
N LYS A 231 -7.36 -18.15 -7.18
CA LYS A 231 -7.18 -17.96 -5.74
C LYS A 231 -6.69 -16.55 -5.47
N LYS A 232 -6.92 -16.03 -4.26
CA LYS A 232 -6.37 -14.75 -3.84
C LYS A 232 -4.93 -14.90 -3.36
N CYS A 233 -4.06 -13.97 -3.72
CA CYS A 233 -2.74 -13.84 -3.12
C CYS A 233 -2.86 -13.69 -1.59
N PRO A 234 -2.14 -14.48 -0.78
CA PRO A 234 -2.22 -14.36 0.69
C PRO A 234 -1.65 -13.05 1.24
N LEU A 235 -0.88 -12.29 0.44
CA LEU A 235 -0.33 -11.01 0.85
C LEU A 235 -1.14 -9.81 0.33
N CYS A 236 -1.37 -9.73 -0.98
CA CYS A 236 -2.02 -8.55 -1.58
C CYS A 236 -3.48 -8.78 -2.01
N HIS A 237 -4.01 -9.99 -1.88
CA HIS A 237 -5.39 -10.37 -2.21
C HIS A 237 -5.82 -10.22 -3.67
N SER A 238 -4.88 -9.91 -4.58
CA SER A 238 -5.12 -9.99 -6.02
C SER A 238 -5.54 -11.41 -6.43
N PHE A 239 -6.46 -11.52 -7.38
CA PHE A 239 -6.83 -12.80 -7.96
C PHE A 239 -5.69 -13.33 -8.83
N ILE A 240 -5.39 -14.61 -8.64
CA ILE A 240 -4.30 -15.33 -9.27
C ILE A 240 -4.91 -16.57 -9.88
N GLU A 241 -4.81 -16.72 -11.20
CA GLU A 241 -5.16 -17.94 -11.92
C GLU A 241 -3.98 -18.91 -11.92
N LYS A 242 -4.22 -20.20 -11.69
CA LYS A 242 -3.20 -21.23 -11.92
C LYS A 242 -3.40 -21.80 -13.31
N ILE A 243 -2.54 -21.39 -14.24
CA ILE A 243 -2.61 -21.83 -15.64
C ILE A 243 -2.19 -23.31 -15.72
N PHE A 244 -0.92 -23.64 -15.43
CA PHE A 244 -0.45 -25.03 -15.27
C PHE A 244 0.86 -25.04 -14.45
N GLY A 245 1.24 -26.20 -13.89
CA GLY A 245 2.58 -26.42 -13.32
C GLY A 245 2.68 -26.50 -11.79
N CYS A 246 3.82 -26.06 -11.26
CA CYS A 246 4.26 -26.22 -9.87
C CYS A 246 3.29 -25.56 -8.87
N ASP A 247 3.25 -26.05 -7.63
CA ASP A 247 2.51 -25.41 -6.54
C ASP A 247 3.27 -24.23 -5.91
N HIS A 248 4.49 -23.93 -6.34
CA HIS A 248 5.19 -22.71 -5.96
C HIS A 248 4.76 -21.56 -6.88
N MET A 249 4.02 -20.60 -6.33
CA MET A 249 3.47 -19.46 -7.07
C MET A 249 4.17 -18.17 -6.67
N THR A 250 4.45 -17.32 -7.65
CA THR A 250 4.88 -15.93 -7.42
C THR A 250 3.79 -14.98 -7.87
N CYS A 251 3.28 -14.14 -6.96
CA CYS A 251 2.30 -13.13 -7.31
C CYS A 251 2.90 -12.12 -8.31
N THR A 252 2.24 -11.89 -9.44
CA THR A 252 2.72 -10.95 -10.47
C THR A 252 2.74 -9.50 -9.98
N ILE A 253 1.78 -9.14 -9.11
CA ILE A 253 1.62 -7.79 -8.55
C ILE A 253 2.60 -7.51 -7.41
N CYS A 254 2.64 -8.35 -6.37
CA CYS A 254 3.43 -8.08 -5.16
C CYS A 254 4.70 -8.93 -5.02
N LYS A 255 4.99 -9.81 -6.00
CA LYS A 255 6.13 -10.74 -6.01
C LYS A 255 6.22 -11.69 -4.81
N HIS A 256 5.19 -11.75 -3.97
CA HIS A 256 5.11 -12.71 -2.87
C HIS A 256 5.08 -14.14 -3.41
N GLN A 257 5.95 -14.98 -2.85
CA GLN A 257 6.07 -16.39 -3.19
C GLN A 257 5.34 -17.23 -2.16
N PHE A 258 4.43 -18.10 -2.61
CA PHE A 258 3.58 -18.90 -1.73
C PHE A 258 3.22 -20.26 -2.36
N CYS A 259 2.75 -21.19 -1.53
CA CYS A 259 2.24 -22.47 -1.99
C CYS A 259 0.79 -22.33 -2.51
N TRP A 260 0.49 -22.74 -3.74
CA TRP A 260 -0.86 -22.70 -4.31
C TRP A 260 -1.89 -23.50 -3.52
N ILE A 261 -1.49 -24.66 -2.99
CA ILE A 261 -2.39 -25.56 -2.27
C ILE A 261 -2.83 -24.93 -0.94
N CYS A 262 -1.86 -24.49 -0.14
CA CYS A 262 -2.11 -24.08 1.24
C CYS A 262 -1.85 -22.61 1.57
N LEU A 263 -1.47 -21.82 0.57
CA LEU A 263 -1.20 -20.37 0.66
C LEU A 263 -0.09 -19.98 1.64
N ALA A 264 0.72 -20.94 2.09
CA ALA A 264 1.83 -20.69 3.01
C ALA A 264 2.98 -19.95 2.33
N ASP A 265 3.64 -19.04 3.06
CA ASP A 265 4.80 -18.27 2.58
C ASP A 265 5.94 -19.21 2.20
N TYR A 266 6.32 -19.19 0.92
CA TYR A 266 7.32 -20.09 0.37
C TYR A 266 8.71 -19.84 0.94
N ARG A 267 9.01 -18.60 1.37
CA ARG A 267 10.29 -18.28 2.02
C ARG A 267 10.42 -18.97 3.37
N LYS A 268 9.31 -19.07 4.13
CA LYS A 268 9.30 -19.83 5.39
C LYS A 268 9.50 -21.32 5.13
N ILE A 269 8.86 -21.85 4.08
CA ILE A 269 9.05 -23.25 3.66
C ILE A 269 10.50 -23.52 3.25
N GLN A 270 11.13 -22.60 2.54
CA GLN A 270 12.52 -22.72 2.11
C GLN A 270 13.51 -22.69 3.28
N ILE A 271 13.28 -21.84 4.29
CA ILE A 271 14.19 -21.70 5.45
C ILE A 271 13.93 -22.77 6.52
N TYR A 272 12.67 -22.99 6.88
CA TYR A 272 12.29 -23.83 8.03
C TYR A 272 11.70 -25.19 7.61
N GLY A 273 11.67 -25.48 6.32
CA GLY A 273 11.28 -26.77 5.76
C GLY A 273 9.77 -26.98 5.63
N ARG A 274 9.42 -28.20 5.21
CA ARG A 274 8.06 -28.61 4.82
C ARG A 274 7.01 -28.50 5.94
N LYS A 275 7.42 -28.44 7.20
CA LYS A 275 6.52 -28.21 8.35
C LYS A 275 5.82 -26.85 8.32
N GLN A 276 6.29 -25.91 7.48
CA GLN A 276 5.67 -24.59 7.31
C GLN A 276 4.50 -24.58 6.32
N HIS A 277 4.26 -25.66 5.59
CA HIS A 277 2.99 -25.84 4.91
C HIS A 277 1.86 -26.01 5.95
N MET A 278 0.62 -25.73 5.57
CA MET A 278 -0.53 -26.07 6.42
C MET A 278 -0.68 -27.59 6.48
N LYS A 279 -1.20 -28.14 7.60
CA LYS A 279 -1.35 -29.60 7.80
C LYS A 279 -2.14 -30.32 6.70
N TYR A 280 -3.08 -29.61 6.06
CA TYR A 280 -3.89 -30.14 4.95
C TYR A 280 -3.17 -30.09 3.59
N CYS A 281 -1.98 -29.49 3.52
CA CYS A 281 -1.21 -29.41 2.29
C CYS A 281 -0.56 -30.75 1.98
N THR A 282 -0.62 -31.17 0.72
CA THR A 282 0.08 -32.38 0.24
C THR A 282 1.60 -32.29 0.43
N HIS A 283 2.17 -31.09 0.52
CA HIS A 283 3.60 -30.85 0.75
C HIS A 283 3.98 -30.79 2.24
N TYR A 284 3.01 -30.84 3.16
CA TYR A 284 3.27 -30.85 4.60
C TYR A 284 3.97 -32.14 5.02
N SER A 285 5.04 -32.01 5.79
CA SER A 285 5.73 -33.13 6.42
C SER A 285 6.38 -32.71 7.72
N LEU A 286 6.21 -33.53 8.76
CA LEU A 286 6.90 -33.40 10.05
C LEU A 286 8.33 -33.96 10.00
N TYR A 287 8.65 -34.78 9.01
CA TYR A 287 9.95 -35.42 8.87
C TYR A 287 10.84 -34.62 7.93
N SER A 288 11.98 -34.14 8.44
CA SER A 288 13.05 -33.55 7.63
C SER A 288 13.76 -34.64 6.84
N HIS A 289 13.22 -35.04 5.69
CA HIS A 289 14.01 -35.81 4.76
C HIS A 289 15.07 -34.89 4.14
N SER A 290 16.30 -35.05 4.61
CA SER A 290 17.52 -34.58 3.99
C SER A 290 17.71 -35.29 2.64
N ASN A 291 16.91 -34.91 1.64
CA ASN A 291 17.19 -35.27 0.25
C ASN A 291 17.12 -34.02 -0.61
N ASN A 292 18.29 -33.40 -0.72
CA ASN A 292 18.66 -32.25 -1.54
C ASN A 292 18.53 -32.49 -3.07
N HIS A 293 17.59 -33.32 -3.54
CA HIS A 293 17.63 -33.81 -4.92
C HIS A 293 16.41 -33.56 -5.81
N PHE A 294 15.40 -32.78 -5.39
CA PHE A 294 14.28 -32.40 -6.27
C PHE A 294 14.01 -30.89 -6.47
N TYR A 295 14.76 -29.99 -5.84
CA TYR A 295 14.58 -28.54 -6.03
C TYR A 295 15.49 -27.92 -7.13
N ARG A 296 15.94 -28.75 -8.08
CA ARG A 296 16.53 -28.30 -9.35
C ARG A 296 15.55 -28.40 -10.53
N GLN A 297 14.24 -28.43 -10.27
CA GLN A 297 13.33 -27.94 -11.30
C GLN A 297 13.51 -26.43 -11.33
N ARG A 298 14.26 -26.01 -12.35
CA ARG A 298 14.35 -24.66 -12.90
C ARG A 298 13.13 -23.87 -12.48
N SER A 299 13.37 -22.65 -12.01
CA SER A 299 12.40 -21.57 -11.94
C SER A 299 11.64 -21.47 -13.27
N ILE A 300 10.66 -22.34 -13.48
CA ILE A 300 9.53 -22.08 -14.34
C ILE A 300 8.83 -21.02 -13.52
N ILE A 301 9.24 -19.78 -13.76
CA ILE A 301 8.42 -18.62 -13.47
C ILE A 301 7.10 -19.00 -14.11
N CYS A 302 6.16 -19.47 -13.29
CA CYS A 302 4.79 -19.68 -13.71
C CYS A 302 4.23 -18.26 -13.84
N THR A 303 4.64 -17.61 -14.93
CA THR A 303 4.22 -16.26 -15.27
C THR A 303 2.74 -16.38 -15.61
N ILE A 304 1.93 -15.76 -14.77
CA ILE A 304 0.56 -15.44 -15.14
C ILE A 304 0.67 -14.20 -16.02
N LEU A 305 -0.03 -14.20 -17.16
CA LEU A 305 -0.18 -13.01 -17.99
C LEU A 305 -0.74 -11.84 -17.16
#